data_AF-A0A1Z8X3J0-F1
#
_entry.id   AF-A0A1Z8X3J0-F1
#
_cell.length_a   1.000
_cell.length_b   1.000
_cell.length_c   1.000
_cell.angle_alpha   90.00
_cell.angle_beta   90.00
_cell.angle_gamma   90.00
#
_symmetry.space_group_name_H-M   'P 1'
#
loop_
_entity.id
_entity.type
_entity.pdbx_description
1 polymer ?
#
loop_
_entity_poly.entity_id
_entity_poly.type
_entity_poly.pdbx_seq_one_letter_code
_entity_poly.pdbx_strand_id
1 'polypeptide(L)' 'MEYLWSVGHFLLWLFMGRFLLKNWFIFIFLSISWEIAEFFIPLNFAIETISNKFSDLLVNTVGFYLGLKLRKRVTN' A
#
# COMPACT_ATOMS: atom_id res chain seq x y z
N MET A 1 2.04 15.66 8.62
CA MET A 1 1.05 15.31 7.58
C MET A 1 1.39 13.98 6.91
N GLU A 2 2.65 13.57 6.80
CA GLU A 2 3.09 12.26 6.24
C GLU A 2 2.51 11.02 6.96
N TYR A 3 2.50 11.00 8.29
CA TYR A 3 2.06 9.79 9.04
C TYR A 3 0.60 9.39 8.78
N LEU A 4 -0.26 10.35 8.44
CA LEU A 4 -1.67 10.07 8.13
C LEU A 4 -1.80 9.33 6.80
N TRP A 5 -0.97 9.68 5.82
CA TRP A 5 -0.93 9.03 4.51
C TRP A 5 -0.40 7.60 4.63
N SER A 6 0.71 7.39 5.34
CA SER A 6 1.22 6.04 5.59
C SER A 6 0.23 5.16 6.37
N VAL A 7 -0.52 5.70 7.34
CA VAL A 7 -1.62 4.95 8.00
C VAL A 7 -2.72 4.58 7.00
N GLY A 8 -3.08 5.49 6.10
CA GLY A 8 -4.02 5.23 5.00
C GLY A 8 -3.54 4.08 4.10
N HIS A 9 -2.30 4.15 3.64
CA HIS A 9 -1.60 3.11 2.88
C HIS A 9 -1.66 1.75 3.60
N PHE A 10 -1.30 1.72 4.88
CA PHE A 10 -1.34 0.51 5.68
C PHE A 10 -2.74 -0.10 5.73
N LEU A 11 -3.75 0.70 6.08
CA LEU A 11 -5.13 0.23 6.24
C LEU A 11 -5.74 -0.21 4.90
N LEU A 12 -5.47 0.51 3.82
CA LEU A 12 -5.89 0.15 2.48
C LEU A 12 -5.33 -1.22 2.12
N TRP A 13 -4.03 -1.43 2.22
CA TRP A 13 -3.41 -2.68 1.81
C TRP A 13 -3.73 -3.85 2.76
N LEU A 14 -3.94 -3.56 4.05
CA LEU A 14 -4.49 -4.51 5.00
C LEU A 14 -5.88 -5.00 4.57
N PHE A 15 -6.76 -4.08 4.21
CA PHE A 15 -8.10 -4.40 3.71
C PHE A 15 -8.04 -5.19 2.39
N MET A 16 -7.23 -4.73 1.44
CA MET A 16 -7.04 -5.39 0.14
C MET A 16 -6.56 -6.82 0.33
N GLY A 17 -5.51 -7.06 1.13
CA GLY A 17 -5.00 -8.41 1.40
C GLY A 17 -5.99 -9.30 2.16
N ARG A 18 -6.76 -8.71 3.09
CA ARG A 18 -7.73 -9.47 3.88
C ARG A 18 -8.93 -9.92 3.06
N PHE A 19 -9.47 -9.05 2.19
CA PHE A 19 -10.79 -9.27 1.59
C PHE A 19 -10.78 -9.42 0.07
N LEU A 20 -9.87 -8.75 -0.65
CA LEU A 20 -9.99 -8.63 -2.11
C LEU A 20 -8.90 -9.42 -2.85
N LEU A 21 -7.63 -9.14 -2.58
CA LEU A 21 -6.50 -9.67 -3.31
C LEU A 21 -5.77 -10.76 -2.52
N LYS A 22 -5.25 -11.76 -3.24
CA LYS A 22 -4.36 -12.80 -2.71
C LYS A 22 -3.02 -12.89 -3.45
N ASN A 23 -2.96 -12.28 -4.63
CA ASN A 23 -1.83 -12.39 -5.55
C ASN A 23 -0.83 -11.26 -5.31
N TRP A 24 0.39 -11.61 -4.95
CA TRP A 24 1.50 -10.69 -4.75
C TRP A 24 1.91 -9.92 -6.00
N PHE A 25 1.77 -10.51 -7.19
CA PHE A 25 2.08 -9.81 -8.44
C PHE A 25 1.14 -8.64 -8.69
N ILE A 26 -0.16 -8.82 -8.42
CA ILE A 26 -1.16 -7.75 -8.53
C ILE A 26 -0.89 -6.66 -7.49
N PHE A 27 -0.54 -7.05 -6.26
CA PHE A 27 -0.13 -6.11 -5.22
C PHE A 27 1.05 -5.25 -5.65
N ILE A 28 2.15 -5.88 -6.09
CA ILE A 28 3.37 -5.17 -6.50
C ILE A 28 3.08 -4.22 -7.66
N PHE A 29 2.36 -4.71 -8.68
CA PHE A 29 2.00 -3.89 -9.84
C PHE A 29 1.22 -2.64 -9.41
N LEU A 30 0.12 -2.81 -8.66
CA LEU A 30 -0.71 -1.69 -8.22
C LEU A 30 0.03 -0.75 -7.26
N SER A 31 0.82 -1.27 -6.31
CA SER A 31 1.58 -0.46 -5.35
C SER A 31 2.64 0.40 -6.05
N ILE A 32 3.37 -0.15 -7.02
CA ILE A 32 4.38 0.59 -7.78
C ILE A 32 3.71 1.56 -8.76
N SER A 33 2.64 1.12 -9.43
CA SER A 33 1.90 1.99 -10.36
C SER A 33 1.30 3.20 -9.67
N TRP A 34 0.86 3.08 -8.41
CA TRP A 34 0.39 4.22 -7.63
C TRP A 34 1.50 5.25 -7.38
N GLU A 35 2.67 4.81 -6.90
CA GLU A 35 3.81 5.68 -6.67
C GLU A 35 4.29 6.39 -7.94
N ILE A 36 4.24 5.68 -9.09
CA ILE A 36 4.57 6.24 -10.41
C ILE A 36 3.50 7.25 -10.85
N ALA A 37 2.21 6.94 -10.66
CA ALA A 37 1.12 7.82 -11.04
C ALA A 37 1.20 9.17 -10.31
N GLU A 38 1.63 9.18 -9.05
CA GLU A 38 1.83 10.41 -8.28
C GLU A 38 2.83 11.39 -8.91
N PHE A 39 3.86 10.91 -9.63
CA PHE A 39 4.78 11.80 -10.35
C PHE A 39 4.09 12.63 -11.45
N PHE A 40 2.96 12.15 -11.96
CA PHE A 40 2.19 12.82 -13.01
C PHE A 40 1.03 13.66 -12.47
N ILE A 41 0.79 13.63 -11.16
CA ILE A 41 -0.28 14.39 -10.51
C ILE A 41 0.31 15.69 -9.96
N PRO A 42 -0.02 16.87 -10.53
CA PRO A 42 0.55 18.15 -10.11
C PRO A 42 -0.19 18.71 -8.88
N LEU A 43 -0.37 17.88 -7.84
CA LEU A 43 -1.01 18.28 -6.59
C LEU A 43 0.06 18.37 -5.50
N ASN A 44 -0.01 19.41 -4.66
CA ASN A 44 0.99 19.65 -3.60
C ASN A 44 1.14 18.50 -2.59
N PHE A 45 0.16 17.60 -2.51
CA PHE A 45 0.25 16.39 -1.66
C PHE A 45 1.03 15.24 -2.32
N ALA A 46 1.20 15.26 -3.65
CA ALA A 46 1.92 14.22 -4.41
C ALA A 46 3.42 14.56 -4.58
N ILE A 47 3.81 15.80 -4.23
CA ILE A 47 5.20 16.26 -4.26
C ILE A 47 5.86 15.83 -2.93
N GLU A 48 6.18 14.55 -2.83
CA GLU A 48 6.88 13.97 -1.70
C GLU A 48 8.32 13.62 -2.03
N THR A 49 9.16 13.48 -1.00
CA THR A 49 10.53 13.01 -1.20
C THR A 49 10.54 11.55 -1.63
N ILE A 50 11.56 11.15 -2.39
CA ILE A 50 11.77 9.74 -2.79
C ILE A 50 11.82 8.81 -1.55
N SER A 51 12.30 9.32 -0.42
CA SER A 51 12.34 8.56 0.85
C SER A 51 10.93 8.20 1.34
N ASN A 52 9.94 9.07 1.17
CA ASN A 52 8.57 8.80 1.61
C ASN A 52 7.90 7.78 0.71
N LYS A 53 8.08 7.91 -0.61
CA LYS A 53 7.59 6.92 -1.58
C LYS A 53 8.09 5.51 -1.29
N PHE A 54 9.36 5.39 -0.86
CA PHE A 54 9.91 4.10 -0.42
C PHE A 54 9.27 3.63 0.90
N SER A 55 9.05 4.54 1.85
CA SER A 55 8.32 4.25 3.09
C SER A 55 6.90 3.74 2.80
N ASP A 56 6.18 4.35 1.85
CA ASP A 56 4.83 3.92 1.50
C ASP A 56 4.82 2.54 0.85
N LEU A 57 5.80 2.20 0.00
CA LEU A 57 5.94 0.82 -0.49
C LEU A 57 6.17 -0.20 0.63
N LEU A 58 6.99 0.14 1.64
CA LEU A 58 7.20 -0.73 2.81
C LEU A 58 5.90 -0.90 3.60
N VAL A 59 5.19 0.21 3.84
CA VAL A 59 3.95 0.22 4.60
C VAL A 59 2.82 -0.54 3.88
N ASN A 60 2.71 -0.37 2.55
CA ASN A 60 1.84 -1.14 1.67
C ASN A 60 2.12 -2.64 1.81
N THR A 61 3.40 -3.02 1.79
CA THR A 61 3.85 -4.42 1.88
C THR A 61 3.48 -5.03 3.22
N VAL A 62 3.71 -4.32 4.34
CA VAL A 62 3.35 -4.79 5.68
C VAL A 62 1.83 -4.93 5.82
N GLY A 63 1.07 -3.94 5.36
CA GLY A 63 -0.40 -3.99 5.36
C GLY A 63 -0.92 -5.20 4.60
N PHE A 64 -0.48 -5.38 3.36
CA PHE A 64 -0.90 -6.49 2.50
C PHE A 64 -0.55 -7.87 3.09
N TYR A 65 0.68 -8.04 3.57
CA TYR A 65 1.12 -9.28 4.21
C TYR A 65 0.25 -9.64 5.41
N LEU A 66 0.00 -8.68 6.31
CA LEU A 66 -0.84 -8.90 7.48
C LEU A 66 -2.29 -9.21 7.07
N GLY A 67 -2.81 -8.56 6.04
CA GLY A 67 -4.14 -8.84 5.49
C GLY A 67 -4.27 -10.29 5.05
N LEU A 68 -3.29 -10.80 4.31
CA LEU A 68 -3.24 -12.20 3.88
C LEU A 68 -3.12 -13.17 5.06
N LYS A 69 -2.30 -12.84 6.06
CA LYS A 69 -2.11 -13.67 7.25
C LYS A 69 -3.38 -13.77 8.08
N LEU A 70 -4.09 -12.65 8.27
CA LEU A 70 -5.37 -12.61 8.96
C LEU A 70 -6.44 -13.41 8.21
N ARG A 71 -6.45 -13.34 6.87
CA ARG A 71 -7.34 -14.11 6.02
C ARG A 71 -7.16 -15.62 6.21
N LYS A 72 -5.91 -16.09 6.19
CA LYS A 72 -5.58 -17.53 6.38
C LYS A 72 -6.03 -18.07 7.74
N ARG A 73 -5.99 -17.26 8.79
CA ARG A 73 -6.44 -17.65 10.14
C ARG A 73 -7.96 -17.85 10.26
N VAL A 74 -8.76 -17.25 9.39
CA VAL A 74 -10.23 -17.39 9.40
C VAL A 74 -10.69 -18.62 8.60
N THR A 75 -9.88 -19.06 7.63
CA THR A 75 -10.18 -20.19 6.74
C THR A 75 -9.60 -21.54 7.20
N ASN A 76 -8.84 -21.54 8.29
CA ASN A 76 -8.29 -22.75 8.95
C ASN A 76 -9.11 -23.04 10.20
#